data_AF-A0A3E2NG62-F1
#
_entry.id   AF-A0A3E2NG62-F1
#
_cell.length_a   1.000
_cell.length_b   1.000
_cell.length_c   1.000
_cell.angle_alpha   90.00
_cell.angle_beta   90.00
_cell.angle_gamma   90.00
#
_symmetry.space_group_name_H-M   'P 1'
#
loop_
_entity.id
_entity.type
_entity.pdbx_description
1 polymer ?
#
loop_
_entity_poly.entity_id
_entity_poly.type
_entity_poly.pdbx_seq_one_letter_code
_entity_poly.pdbx_strand_id
1 'polypeptide(L)'
;MIDECQLIFNCRSWNDRSRQQWANFFTQHRKHGYNIILISQFDRLINRQIRSLTEYEYRHRKINNFGAVGFFLGLFSLGHPLFISVEYWYGVKKKCGTSFFYGRKKYYRMYDSYKLFDEGTQGG
;
A
#
# COMPACT_ATOMS: atom_id res chain seq x y z
N MET A 1 -2.29 7.83 -7.63
CA MET A 1 -1.82 7.03 -6.48
C MET A 1 -2.55 7.54 -5.26
N ILE A 2 -3.25 6.68 -4.53
CA ILE A 2 -4.07 7.06 -3.37
C ILE A 2 -3.47 6.35 -2.16
N ASP A 3 -2.95 7.14 -1.23
CA ASP A 3 -2.49 6.65 0.07
C ASP A 3 -3.66 6.54 1.05
N GLU A 4 -3.54 5.63 2.01
CA GLU A 4 -4.59 5.31 2.99
C GLU A 4 -5.98 5.12 2.37
N CYS A 5 -6.03 4.48 1.21
CA CYS A 5 -7.24 4.41 0.38
C CYS A 5 -8.43 3.72 1.08
N GLN A 6 -8.18 2.99 2.17
CA GLN A 6 -9.21 2.43 3.04
C GLN A 6 -10.12 3.48 3.69
N LEU A 7 -9.67 4.73 3.85
CA LEU A 7 -10.48 5.81 4.41
C LEU A 7 -11.58 6.24 3.41
N ILE A 8 -11.23 6.28 2.13
CA ILE A 8 -12.15 6.68 1.05
C ILE A 8 -13.03 5.51 0.61
N PHE A 9 -12.47 4.30 0.55
CA PHE A 9 -13.11 3.13 -0.05
C PHE A 9 -13.58 2.09 0.98
N ASN A 10 -13.91 2.50 2.21
CA ASN A 10 -14.39 1.59 3.25
C ASN A 10 -15.79 1.02 2.93
N CYS A 11 -16.08 -0.18 3.44
CA CYS A 11 -17.41 -0.81 3.35
C CYS A 11 -18.43 -0.31 4.40
N ARG A 12 -18.01 0.37 5.46
CA ARG A 12 -18.81 0.51 6.68
C ARG A 12 -19.89 1.61 6.64
N SER A 13 -19.87 2.52 5.67
CA SER A 13 -20.93 3.52 5.47
C SER A 13 -21.99 3.00 4.48
N TRP A 14 -23.12 2.50 5.00
CA TRP A 14 -24.15 1.83 4.19
C TRP A 14 -24.91 2.80 3.24
N ASN A 15 -24.92 4.10 3.52
CA ASN A 15 -25.76 5.09 2.82
C ASN A 15 -24.97 6.08 1.92
N ASP A 16 -23.72 5.77 1.58
CA ASP A 16 -22.90 6.69 0.80
C ASP A 16 -23.12 6.50 -0.71
N ARG A 17 -23.83 7.45 -1.35
CA ARG A 17 -24.06 7.47 -2.81
C ARG A 17 -22.76 7.57 -3.61
N SER A 18 -21.70 8.15 -3.03
CA SER A 18 -20.40 8.27 -3.69
C SER A 18 -19.75 6.89 -3.94
N ARG A 19 -20.08 5.89 -3.11
CA ARG A 19 -19.54 4.52 -3.23
C ARG A 19 -19.86 3.89 -4.60
N GLN A 20 -21.09 4.07 -5.08
CA GLN A 20 -21.50 3.49 -6.35
C GLN A 20 -20.82 4.20 -7.53
N GLN A 21 -20.60 5.51 -7.42
CA GLN A 21 -19.85 6.28 -8.41
C GLN A 21 -18.40 5.81 -8.48
N TRP A 22 -17.75 5.63 -7.32
CA TRP A 22 -16.40 5.06 -7.26
C TRP A 22 -16.35 3.65 -7.84
N ALA A 23 -17.25 2.76 -7.45
CA ALA A 23 -17.30 1.40 -8.01
C ALA A 23 -17.42 1.42 -9.55
N ASN A 24 -18.32 2.26 -10.09
CA ASN A 24 -18.49 2.42 -11.53
C ASN A 24 -17.23 2.97 -12.22
N PHE A 25 -16.58 3.96 -11.61
CA PHE A 25 -15.31 4.52 -12.09
C PHE A 25 -14.21 3.44 -12.13
N PHE A 26 -14.02 2.70 -11.03
CA PHE A 26 -13.03 1.62 -10.96
C PHE A 26 -13.34 0.50 -11.95
N THR A 27 -14.59 0.21 -12.29
CA THR A 27 -14.89 -0.77 -13.35
C THR A 27 -14.43 -0.29 -14.72
N GLN A 28 -14.51 1.01 -14.99
CA GLN A 28 -14.22 1.59 -16.30
C GLN A 28 -12.81 2.23 -16.40
N HIS A 29 -12.00 2.24 -15.34
CA HIS A 29 -10.74 2.99 -15.28
C HIS A 29 -9.78 2.70 -16.45
N ARG A 30 -9.70 1.42 -16.88
CA ARG A 30 -8.86 1.01 -18.02
C ARG A 30 -9.27 1.67 -19.33
N LYS A 31 -10.58 1.83 -19.58
CA LYS A 31 -11.09 2.49 -20.80
C LYS A 31 -10.80 3.98 -20.82
N HIS A 32 -10.74 4.59 -19.64
CA HIS A 32 -10.36 5.99 -19.47
C HIS A 32 -8.83 6.18 -19.48
N GLY A 33 -8.04 5.11 -19.66
CA GLY A 33 -6.57 5.18 -19.68
C GLY A 33 -5.93 5.42 -18.32
N TYR A 34 -6.66 5.28 -17.21
CA TYR A 34 -6.10 5.47 -15.88
C TYR A 34 -5.34 4.22 -15.40
N ASN A 35 -4.14 4.43 -14.87
CA ASN A 35 -3.43 3.45 -14.05
C ASN A 35 -3.56 3.85 -12.58
N ILE A 36 -4.24 3.03 -11.78
CA ILE A 36 -4.57 3.35 -10.38
C ILE A 36 -3.70 2.53 -9.44
N ILE A 37 -2.97 3.24 -8.58
CA ILE A 37 -2.18 2.66 -7.50
C ILE A 37 -2.90 2.96 -6.18
N LEU A 38 -3.33 1.91 -5.49
CA LEU A 38 -3.97 1.97 -4.18
C LEU A 38 -2.99 1.47 -3.13
N ILE A 39 -2.74 2.29 -2.11
CA ILE A 39 -1.88 1.93 -0.97
C ILE A 39 -2.78 1.78 0.25
N SER A 40 -2.62 0.67 0.95
CA SER A 40 -3.35 0.40 2.20
C SER A 40 -2.53 -0.51 3.09
N GLN A 41 -2.75 -0.40 4.39
CA GLN A 41 -2.18 -1.32 5.38
C GLN A 41 -2.81 -2.71 5.28
N PHE A 42 -4.12 -2.78 5.01
CA PHE A 42 -4.88 -4.03 4.91
C PHE A 42 -5.90 -3.97 3.77
N ASP A 43 -5.76 -4.85 2.79
CA ASP A 43 -6.67 -4.97 1.64
C ASP A 43 -8.13 -5.22 2.07
N ARG A 44 -8.33 -5.92 3.19
CA ARG A 44 -9.65 -6.26 3.74
C ARG A 44 -10.47 -5.05 4.15
N LEU A 45 -9.84 -3.89 4.36
CA LEU A 45 -10.54 -2.64 4.70
C LEU A 45 -11.11 -1.94 3.46
N ILE A 46 -10.63 -2.29 2.27
CA ILE A 46 -11.10 -1.76 0.99
C ILE A 46 -12.39 -2.48 0.58
N ASN A 47 -13.30 -1.74 -0.06
CA ASN A 47 -14.53 -2.29 -0.61
C ASN A 47 -14.26 -3.52 -1.50
N ARG A 48 -15.01 -4.60 -1.26
CA ARG A 48 -14.84 -5.87 -1.96
C ARG A 48 -14.95 -5.72 -3.49
N GLN A 49 -15.82 -4.85 -3.99
CA GLN A 49 -16.00 -4.60 -5.43
C GLN A 49 -14.75 -3.95 -6.04
N ILE A 50 -14.24 -2.90 -5.41
CA ILE A 50 -13.02 -2.21 -5.87
C ILE A 50 -11.83 -3.18 -5.79
N ARG A 51 -11.71 -3.90 -4.68
CA ARG A 51 -10.65 -4.88 -4.46
C ARG A 51 -10.66 -6.02 -5.48
N SER A 52 -11.82 -6.48 -5.94
CA SER A 52 -11.89 -7.52 -6.97
C SER A 52 -11.41 -7.08 -8.35
N LEU A 53 -11.28 -5.77 -8.59
CA LEU A 53 -10.79 -5.21 -9.85
C LEU A 53 -9.26 -5.06 -9.87
N THR A 54 -8.60 -5.20 -8.70
CA THR A 54 -7.14 -5.17 -8.57
C THR A 54 -6.53 -6.35 -9.29
N GLU A 55 -5.54 -6.07 -10.14
CA GLU A 55 -4.83 -7.08 -10.91
C GLU A 55 -3.59 -7.57 -10.17
N TYR A 56 -2.72 -6.65 -9.76
CA TYR A 56 -1.48 -6.95 -9.06
C TYR A 56 -1.52 -6.41 -7.62
N GLU A 57 -1.07 -7.23 -6.68
CA GLU A 57 -0.87 -6.86 -5.29
C GLU A 57 0.62 -6.92 -4.96
N TYR A 58 1.17 -5.80 -4.50
CA TYR A 58 2.56 -5.68 -4.08
C TYR A 58 2.66 -5.64 -2.56
N ARG A 59 3.20 -6.69 -1.96
CA ARG A 59 3.40 -6.79 -0.51
C ARG A 59 4.82 -6.39 -0.14
N HIS A 60 4.94 -5.26 0.52
CA HIS A 60 6.23 -4.74 0.99
C HIS A 60 6.51 -5.24 2.42
N ARG A 61 7.71 -5.77 2.66
CA ARG A 61 8.15 -6.21 3.99
C ARG A 61 9.60 -5.78 4.24
N LYS A 62 9.92 -5.48 5.50
CA LYS A 62 11.30 -5.25 5.95
C LYS A 62 11.95 -6.60 6.25
N ILE A 63 13.11 -6.87 5.65
CA ILE A 63 13.80 -8.16 5.77
C ILE A 63 14.52 -8.31 7.12
N ASN A 64 14.83 -7.21 7.80
CA ASN A 64 15.53 -7.26 9.09
C ASN A 64 14.80 -8.08 10.18
N ASN A 65 13.53 -8.45 9.98
CA ASN A 65 12.79 -9.34 10.88
C ASN A 65 12.87 -10.85 10.54
N PHE A 66 13.65 -11.27 9.53
CA PHE A 66 13.84 -12.69 9.17
C PHE A 66 14.96 -13.39 9.99
N GLY A 67 15.00 -13.17 11.31
CA GLY A 67 15.89 -13.88 12.23
C GLY A 67 17.37 -13.86 11.80
N ALA A 68 18.04 -15.01 11.88
CA ALA A 68 19.46 -15.15 11.53
C ALA A 68 19.78 -14.73 10.07
N VAL A 69 18.89 -15.02 9.12
CA VAL A 69 19.06 -14.64 7.71
C VAL A 69 19.00 -13.12 7.53
N GLY A 70 18.10 -12.45 8.28
CA GLY A 70 18.03 -10.99 8.31
C GLY A 70 19.28 -10.34 8.92
N PHE A 71 19.89 -10.98 9.93
CA PHE A 71 21.15 -10.53 10.53
C PHE A 71 22.32 -10.63 9.55
N PHE A 72 22.50 -11.79 8.89
CA PHE A 72 23.57 -11.96 7.90
C PHE A 72 23.41 -11.03 6.68
N LEU A 73 22.20 -10.90 6.12
CA LEU A 73 21.93 -9.94 5.04
C LEU A 73 22.13 -8.49 5.49
N GLY A 74 21.80 -8.17 6.74
CA GLY A 74 22.07 -6.87 7.35
C GLY A 74 23.57 -6.54 7.37
N LEU A 75 24.41 -7.51 7.67
CA LEU A 75 25.87 -7.36 7.67
C LEU A 75 26.42 -7.07 6.27
N PHE A 76 25.92 -7.73 5.23
CA PHE A 76 26.29 -7.44 3.83
C PHE A 76 25.69 -6.14 3.27
N SER A 77 24.63 -5.62 3.90
CA SER A 77 23.96 -4.39 3.46
C SER A 77 24.63 -3.08 3.93
N LEU A 78 25.82 -3.14 4.56
CA LEU A 78 26.54 -1.98 5.10
C LEU A 78 25.67 -1.10 6.03
N GLY A 79 24.75 -1.73 6.79
CA GLY A 79 23.85 -1.04 7.70
C GLY A 79 22.63 -0.37 7.05
N HIS A 80 22.38 -0.57 5.76
CA HIS A 80 21.16 -0.08 5.10
C HIS A 80 19.99 -1.06 5.28
N PRO A 81 18.81 -0.60 5.72
CA PRO A 81 17.66 -1.48 5.90
C PRO A 81 17.25 -2.10 4.56
N LEU A 82 17.11 -3.42 4.51
CA LEU A 82 16.73 -4.15 3.29
C LEU A 82 15.22 -4.43 3.28
N PHE A 83 14.60 -4.22 2.13
CA PHE A 83 13.18 -4.46 1.91
C PHE A 83 12.96 -5.41 0.75
N ILE A 84 11.84 -6.12 0.84
CA ILE A 84 11.34 -7.02 -0.20
C ILE A 84 9.95 -6.56 -0.62
N SER A 85 9.73 -6.48 -1.92
CA SER A 85 8.39 -6.39 -2.51
C SER A 85 8.07 -7.72 -3.17
N VAL A 86 7.00 -8.37 -2.72
CA VAL A 86 6.51 -9.61 -3.32
C VAL A 86 5.27 -9.27 -4.14
N GLU A 87 5.36 -9.55 -5.43
CA GLU A 87 4.27 -9.34 -6.38
C GLU A 87 3.39 -10.58 -6.46
N TYR A 88 2.09 -10.38 -6.32
CA TYR A 88 1.07 -11.40 -6.47
C TYR A 88 0.08 -10.99 -7.56
N TRP A 89 -0.26 -11.94 -8.44
CA TRP A 89 -1.46 -11.82 -9.26
C TRP A 89 -2.68 -12.05 -8.37
N TYR A 90 -3.43 -10.98 -8.12
CA TYR A 90 -4.43 -10.92 -7.06
C TYR A 90 -5.55 -11.94 -7.27
N GLY A 91 -6.06 -12.06 -8.51
CA GLY A 91 -7.18 -12.93 -8.85
C GLY A 91 -6.95 -14.41 -8.51
N VAL A 92 -5.74 -14.91 -8.76
CA VAL A 92 -5.36 -16.32 -8.51
C VAL A 92 -4.47 -16.51 -7.28
N LYS A 93 -4.12 -15.42 -6.58
CA LYS A 93 -3.18 -15.40 -5.44
C LYS A 93 -1.82 -16.03 -5.75
N LYS A 94 -1.40 -15.99 -7.01
CA LYS A 94 -0.13 -16.58 -7.47
C LYS A 94 1.00 -15.57 -7.29
N LYS A 95 2.09 -15.99 -6.67
CA LYS A 95 3.32 -15.20 -6.61
C LYS A 95 3.92 -15.10 -8.02
N CYS A 96 4.12 -13.88 -8.51
CA CYS A 96 4.68 -13.61 -9.83
C CYS A 96 6.15 -13.18 -9.76
N GLY A 97 6.50 -12.39 -8.74
CA GLY A 97 7.82 -11.77 -8.67
C GLY A 97 8.28 -11.48 -7.25
N THR A 98 9.57 -11.19 -7.13
CA THR A 98 10.17 -10.71 -5.88
C THR A 98 11.28 -9.74 -6.21
N SER A 99 11.19 -8.54 -5.64
CA SER A 99 12.15 -7.47 -5.85
C SER A 99 12.73 -7.03 -4.51
N PHE A 100 14.06 -7.01 -4.43
CA PHE A 100 14.80 -6.53 -3.25
C PHE A 100 15.25 -5.09 -3.48
N PHE A 101 15.17 -4.27 -2.45
CA PHE A 101 15.63 -2.88 -2.52
C PHE A 101 16.13 -2.38 -1.17
N TYR A 102 17.17 -1.56 -1.21
CA TYR A 102 17.71 -0.90 -0.03
C TYR A 102 16.87 0.34 0.32
N GLY A 103 16.54 0.48 1.60
CA GLY A 103 15.95 1.69 2.15
C GLY A 103 16.96 2.82 2.11
N ARG A 104 16.71 3.80 1.24
CA ARG A 104 17.54 5.01 1.13
C ARG A 104 16.96 6.12 2.01
N LYS A 105 17.81 6.80 2.79
CA LYS A 105 17.45 7.96 3.63
C LYS A 105 16.64 9.03 2.86
N LYS A 106 16.92 9.20 1.57
CA LYS A 106 16.18 10.12 0.68
C LYS A 106 14.66 9.85 0.65
N TYR A 107 14.23 8.59 0.64
CA TYR A 107 12.82 8.24 0.56
C TYR A 107 12.10 8.45 1.90
N TYR A 108 12.77 8.15 3.02
CA TYR A 108 12.22 8.42 4.35
C TYR A 108 11.99 9.91 4.61
N ARG A 109 12.87 10.78 4.10
CA ARG A 109 12.70 12.24 4.24
C ARG A 109 11.50 12.80 3.48
N MET A 110 11.07 12.13 2.41
CA MET A 110 9.88 12.54 1.64
C MET A 110 8.57 12.09 2.29
N TYR A 111 8.64 11.18 3.26
CA TYR A 111 7.48 10.58 3.91
C TYR A 111 7.51 10.92 5.40
N ASP A 112 7.08 12.14 5.72
CA ASP A 112 6.95 12.61 7.10
C ASP A 112 5.69 11.99 7.74
N SER A 113 5.76 10.71 8.07
CA SER A 113 4.63 9.93 8.61
C SER A 113 4.15 10.40 9.99
N TYR A 114 4.87 11.33 10.63
CA TYR A 114 4.55 11.84 11.97
C TYR A 114 3.76 13.16 11.96
N LYS A 115 3.62 13.83 10.81
CA LYS A 115 2.86 15.09 10.71
C LYS A 115 1.34 14.95 10.86
N LEU A 116 0.81 13.74 10.97
CA LEU A 116 -0.62 13.49 11.16
C LEU A 116 -1.11 13.65 12.62
N PHE A 117 -0.25 14.02 13.57
CA PHE A 117 -0.62 14.10 15.00
C PHE A 117 -0.36 15.43 15.71
N ASP A 118 -0.12 16.54 15.02
CA ASP A 118 0.10 17.82 15.71
C ASP A 118 -0.36 19.06 14.93
N GLU A 119 -1.64 19.08 14.56
CA GLU A 119 -2.36 20.34 14.27
C GLU A 119 -3.76 20.30 14.94
N GLY A 120 -3.74 20.08 16.25
CA GLY A 120 -4.83 20.38 17.16
C GLY A 120 -4.40 21.50 18.09
N THR A 121 -4.22 22.70 17.53
CA THR A 121 -3.87 23.94 18.21
C THR A 121 -4.69 24.14 19.49
N GLN A 122 -4.00 24.29 20.62
CA GLN A 122 -4.52 24.98 21.79
C GLN A 122 -4.90 26.42 21.39
N GLY A 123 -6.11 26.87 21.74
CA GLY A 123 -6.47 28.27 21.65
C GLY A 123 -7.93 28.55 22.00
N GLY A 124 -8.17 29.01 23.23
CA GLY A 124 -9.46 29.58 23.69
C GLY A 124 -9.93 29.05 25.02
#